data_AF-A0A537SZ34-F1
#
_entry.id   AF-A0A537SZ34-F1
#
_cell.length_a   1.000
_cell.length_b   1.000
_cell.length_c   1.000
_cell.angle_alpha   90.00
_cell.angle_beta   90.00
_cell.angle_gamma   90.00
#
_symmetry.space_group_name_H-M   'P 1'
#
loop_
_entity.id
_entity.type
_entity.pdbx_description
1 polymer ?
#
loop_
_entity_poly.entity_id
_entity_poly.type
_entity_poly.pdbx_seq_one_letter_code
_entity_poly.pdbx_strand_id
1 'polypeptide(L)' 'MAQTVVPGLERRLKAHLLGEVEFDAFTRGRYATDASHYQIMPLGVVAPRSVKEAEHALAIARE' A
#
# COMPACT_ATOMS: atom_id res chain seq x y z
N MET A 1 -4.03 -3.33 18.32
CA MET A 1 -3.13 -4.42 17.91
C MET A 1 -2.19 -3.86 16.86
N ALA A 2 -0.88 -3.90 17.09
CA ALA A 2 0.08 -3.48 16.07
C ALA A 2 0.08 -4.54 14.97
N GLN A 3 -0.36 -4.19 13.76
CA GLN A 3 -0.24 -5.09 12.62
C GLN A 3 1.24 -5.42 12.43
N THR A 4 1.59 -6.70 12.48
CA THR A 4 2.96 -7.14 12.20
C THR A 4 3.16 -7.02 10.70
N VAL A 5 3.93 -6.03 10.27
CA VAL A 5 4.26 -5.86 8.86
C VAL A 5 5.23 -6.95 8.47
N VAL A 6 4.88 -7.72 7.43
CA VAL A 6 5.80 -8.70 6.85
C VAL A 6 7.06 -7.97 6.37
N PRO A 7 8.25 -8.33 6.87
CA PRO A 7 9.49 -7.69 6.44
C PRO A 7 9.65 -7.73 4.92
N GLY A 8 9.96 -6.59 4.31
CA GLY A 8 10.21 -6.50 2.87
C GLY A 8 8.97 -6.39 1.98
N LEU A 9 7.77 -6.15 2.54
CA LEU A 9 6.55 -5.90 1.77
C LEU A 9 6.74 -4.79 0.72
N GLU A 10 7.29 -3.63 1.12
CA GLU A 10 7.58 -2.51 0.20
C GLU A 10 8.45 -2.95 -0.98
N ARG A 11 9.55 -3.67 -0.70
CA ARG A 11 10.47 -4.15 -1.74
C ARG A 11 9.78 -5.13 -2.69
N ARG A 12 8.96 -6.05 -2.16
CA ARG A 12 8.22 -7.03 -2.97
C ARG A 12 7.23 -6.33 -3.90
N LEU A 13 6.47 -5.36 -3.40
CA LEU A 13 5.53 -4.58 -4.20
C LEU A 13 6.26 -3.77 -5.29
N LYS A 14 7.32 -3.04 -4.93
CA LYS A 14 8.14 -2.26 -5.88
C LYS A 14 8.79 -3.12 -6.97
N ALA A 15 9.11 -4.38 -6.68
CA ALA A 15 9.73 -5.28 -7.65
C ALA A 15 8.75 -5.88 -8.68
N HIS A 16 7.44 -5.92 -8.37
CA HIS A 16 6.46 -6.64 -9.18
C HIS A 16 5.41 -5.75 -9.86
N LEU A 17 5.40 -4.44 -9.56
CA LEU A 17 4.41 -3.50 -10.07
C LEU A 17 5.10 -2.36 -10.82
N LEU A 18 4.50 -1.90 -11.93
CA LEU A 18 4.97 -0.71 -12.66
C LEU A 18 4.29 0.58 -12.17
N GLY A 19 3.15 0.45 -11.48
CA GLY A 19 2.48 1.53 -10.78
C GLY A 19 3.25 2.07 -9.58
N GLU A 20 2.72 3.13 -8.98
CA GLU A 20 3.36 3.78 -7.83
C GLU A 20 3.20 2.92 -6.58
N VAL A 21 4.25 2.86 -5.75
CA VAL A 21 4.29 2.12 -4.49
C VAL A 21 5.00 2.98 -3.45
N GLU A 22 4.23 3.61 -2.58
CA GLU A 22 4.71 4.65 -1.66
C GLU A 22 4.52 4.25 -0.20
N PHE A 23 5.62 4.28 0.56
CA PHE A 23 5.66 3.97 2.00
C PHE A 23 6.09 5.19 2.84
N ASP A 24 6.29 6.34 2.19
CA ASP A 24 6.66 7.59 2.85
C ASP A 24 5.51 8.15 3.71
N ALA A 25 5.88 8.90 4.75
CA ALA A 25 4.92 9.42 5.72
C ALA A 25 3.93 10.42 5.11
N PHE A 26 4.36 11.25 4.16
CA PHE A 26 3.53 12.29 3.58
C PHE A 26 2.43 11.67 2.71
N THR A 27 2.78 10.76 1.80
CA THR A 27 1.80 10.06 0.95
C THR A 27 0.82 9.26 1.77
N ARG A 28 1.29 8.49 2.76
CA ARG A 28 0.41 7.71 3.63
C ARG A 28 -0.60 8.59 4.38
N GLY A 29 -0.18 9.78 4.81
CA GLY A 29 -1.07 10.77 5.43
C GLY A 29 -2.18 11.25 4.48
N ARG A 30 -1.89 11.45 3.19
CA ARG A 30 -2.90 11.85 2.18
C ARG A 30 -4.01 10.82 2.02
N TYR A 31 -3.70 9.53 2.18
CA TYR A 31 -4.64 8.42 2.02
C TYR A 31 -5.16 7.85 3.35
N ALA A 32 -4.93 8.55 4.48
CA ALA A 32 -5.37 8.07 5.79
C ALA A 32 -6.85 8.33 6.11
N THR A 33 -7.53 9.17 5.32
CA THR A 33 -8.93 9.59 5.54
C THR A 33 -9.85 9.03 4.44
N ASP A 34 -11.05 8.62 4.84
CA ASP A 34 -12.17 8.29 3.96
C ASP A 34 -13.28 9.35 4.10
N ALA A 35 -13.11 10.46 3.37
CA ALA A 35 -14.03 11.61 3.30
C ALA A 35 -14.57 12.14 4.65
N SER A 36 -13.82 11.92 5.73
CA SER A 36 -14.22 12.23 7.10
C SER A 36 -13.02 12.62 7.95
N HIS A 37 -13.24 13.05 9.20
CA HIS A 37 -12.15 13.42 10.10
C HIS A 37 -11.42 12.21 10.71
N TYR A 38 -11.94 10.99 10.52
CA TYR A 38 -11.32 9.78 11.04
C TYR A 38 -10.14 9.37 10.17
N GLN A 39 -9.08 8.91 10.83
CA GLN A 39 -7.84 8.50 10.17
C GLN A 39 -7.43 7.09 10.57
N ILE A 40 -7.08 6.29 9.57
CA ILE A 40 -6.34 5.04 9.75
C ILE A 40 -5.10 5.13 8.87
N MET A 41 -3.93 5.19 9.50
CA MET A 41 -2.67 5.29 8.76
C MET A 41 -2.39 3.97 8.01
N PRO A 42 -2.37 3.96 6.67
CA PRO A 42 -2.03 2.75 5.92
C PRO A 42 -0.57 2.35 6.15
N LEU A 43 -0.23 1.10 5.86
CA LEU A 43 1.18 0.65 5.86
C LEU A 43 1.95 1.25 4.68
N GLY A 44 1.30 1.32 3.52
CA GLY A 44 1.78 1.91 2.28
C GLY A 44 0.60 2.11 1.31
N VAL A 45 0.86 2.80 0.21
CA VAL A 45 -0.14 3.12 -0.82
C VAL A 45 0.35 2.55 -2.15
N VAL A 46 -0.53 1.88 -2.89
CA VAL A 46 -0.25 1.34 -4.22
C VAL A 46 -1.24 1.93 -5.21
N ALA A 47 -0.74 2.56 -6.27
CA ALA A 47 -1.54 3.06 -7.39
C ALA A 47 -1.21 2.25 -8.66
N PRO A 48 -1.91 1.13 -8.89
CA PRO A 48 -1.64 0.24 -10.02
C PRO A 48 -2.09 0.88 -11.34
N ARG A 49 -1.38 0.57 -12.44
CA ARG A 49 -1.71 1.08 -13.79
C ARG A 49 -2.72 0.22 -14.53
N SER A 50 -3.03 -0.96 -14.00
CA SER A 50 -4.00 -1.89 -14.59
C SER A 50 -4.68 -2.73 -13.50
N VAL A 51 -5.81 -3.34 -13.87
CA VAL A 51 -6.52 -4.29 -12.99
C VAL A 51 -5.62 -5.48 -12.62
N LYS A 52 -4.84 -5.99 -13.58
CA LYS A 52 -3.90 -7.09 -13.34
C LYS A 52 -2.83 -6.73 -12.31
N GLU A 53 -2.34 -5.49 -12.32
CA GLU A 53 -1.42 -5.01 -11.29
C GLU A 53 -2.10 -4.92 -9.92
N ALA A 54 -3.36 -4.48 -9.87
CA ALA A 54 -4.13 -4.47 -8.63
C ALA A 54 -4.30 -5.89 -8.04
N GLU A 55 -4.63 -6.87 -8.89
CA GLU A 55 -4.73 -8.29 -8.49
C GLU A 55 -3.40 -8.82 -7.95
N HIS A 56 -2.29 -8.51 -8.61
CA HIS A 56 -0.94 -8.88 -8.15
C HIS A 56 -0.59 -8.22 -6.81
N ALA A 57 -0.91 -6.93 -6.63
CA ALA A 57 -0.67 -6.22 -5.37
C ALA A 57 -1.43 -6.87 -4.20
N LEU A 58 -2.70 -7.22 -4.43
CA LEU A 58 -3.53 -7.93 -3.44
C LEU A 58 -2.97 -9.32 -3.11
N ALA A 59 -2.45 -10.05 -4.11
CA ALA A 59 -1.83 -11.35 -3.88
C ALA A 59 -0.58 -11.23 -2.97
N ILE A 60 0.31 -10.27 -3.25
CA ILE A 60 1.53 -10.01 -2.46
C ILE A 60 1.18 -9.62 -1.02
N ALA A 61 0.13 -8.80 -0.83
CA ALA A 61 -0.29 -8.30 0.47
C ALA A 61 -0.99 -9.34 1.37
N ARG A 62 -1.43 -10.47 0.80
CA ARG A 62 -2.09 -11.57 1.53
C ARG A 62 -1.10 -12.53 2.20
N GLU A 63 0.13 -12.57 1.72
CA GLU A 63 1.23 -13.40 2.25
C GLU A 63 1.87 -12.78 3.49
#